data_AF-A0A3A6PC91-F1
#
_entry.id   AF-A0A3A6PC91-F1
#
_cell.length_a   1.000
_cell.length_b   1.000
_cell.length_c   1.000
_cell.angle_alpha   90.00
_cell.angle_beta   90.00
_cell.angle_gamma   90.00
#
_symmetry.space_group_name_H-M   'P 1'
#
loop_
_entity.id
_entity.type
_entity.pdbx_description
1 polymer ?
#
loop_
_entity_poly.entity_id
_entity_poly.type
_entity_poly.pdbx_seq_one_letter_code
_entity_poly.pdbx_strand_id
1 'polypeptide(L)'
;MPISFIWTVKSYRSRAELDPTGSLEGNQRILHDYLGGRSEEIPLLSPLRMDLKLLPRMFIQVGDQEVLLSDSLRFADRARAAGVSVELEVWDNMWSVFHFLAYMLPEAQQAITHIGQFVRTTLKIESE
;
A
#
# COMPACT_ATOMS: atom_id res chain seq x y z
N MET A 1 10.52 7.76 17.15
CA MET A 1 10.85 6.33 16.87
C MET A 1 11.60 6.34 15.54
N PRO A 2 12.79 5.74 15.41
CA PRO A 2 13.64 5.97 14.24
C PRO A 2 13.03 5.46 12.91
N ILE A 3 13.45 6.08 11.80
CA ILE A 3 13.08 5.70 10.41
C ILE A 3 13.35 4.22 10.13
N SER A 4 14.33 3.62 10.82
CA SER A 4 14.68 2.20 10.72
C SER A 4 13.52 1.23 10.98
N PHE A 5 12.47 1.66 11.67
CA PHE A 5 11.30 0.82 11.94
C PHE A 5 10.46 0.51 10.69
N ILE A 6 10.55 1.33 9.63
CA ILE A 6 9.93 1.05 8.31
C ILE A 6 10.45 -0.27 7.75
N TRP A 7 11.71 -0.63 8.03
CA TRP A 7 12.35 -1.82 7.48
C TRP A 7 12.16 -3.08 8.32
N THR A 8 11.53 -2.96 9.49
CA THR A 8 11.34 -4.09 10.41
C THR A 8 10.08 -4.89 10.13
N VAL A 9 9.32 -4.53 9.09
CA VAL A 9 8.06 -5.21 8.78
C VAL A 9 8.31 -6.60 8.19
N LYS A 10 7.49 -7.56 8.61
CA LYS A 10 7.65 -8.99 8.32
C LYS A 10 7.77 -9.29 6.83
N SER A 11 6.98 -8.63 5.98
CA SER A 11 6.92 -8.90 4.54
C SER A 11 8.21 -8.57 3.79
N TYR A 12 9.01 -7.59 4.24
CA TYR A 12 10.33 -7.32 3.65
C TYR A 12 11.28 -8.53 3.71
N ARG A 13 11.05 -9.47 4.62
CA ARG A 13 11.80 -10.73 4.71
C ARG A 13 11.00 -11.89 4.13
N SER A 14 9.74 -12.05 4.54
CA SER A 14 8.96 -13.24 4.17
C SER A 14 8.51 -13.26 2.71
N ARG A 15 8.51 -12.11 2.02
CA ARG A 15 8.12 -11.99 0.60
C ARG A 15 9.27 -11.59 -0.33
N ALA A 16 10.49 -11.48 0.19
CA ALA A 16 11.64 -10.99 -0.57
C ALA A 16 11.90 -11.78 -1.87
N GLU A 17 11.83 -13.12 -1.80
CA GLU A 17 12.06 -13.99 -2.96
C GLU A 17 10.85 -14.11 -3.90
N LEU A 18 9.69 -13.57 -3.49
CA LEU A 18 8.44 -13.66 -4.25
C LEU A 18 8.14 -12.36 -5.00
N ASP A 19 8.75 -11.24 -4.61
CA ASP A 19 8.46 -9.92 -5.15
C ASP A 19 9.45 -9.57 -6.27
N PRO A 20 9.02 -9.61 -7.56
CA PRO A 20 9.88 -9.21 -8.68
C PRO A 20 10.01 -7.69 -8.83
N THR A 21 9.22 -6.88 -8.13
CA THR A 21 9.15 -5.42 -8.32
C THR A 21 9.65 -4.60 -7.13
N GLY A 22 9.77 -5.20 -5.95
CA GLY A 22 10.18 -4.53 -4.72
C GLY A 22 11.24 -5.29 -3.93
N SER A 23 12.15 -4.56 -3.29
CA SER A 23 13.10 -5.12 -2.33
C SER A 23 13.35 -4.17 -1.15
N LEU A 24 13.88 -4.71 -0.05
CA LEU A 24 14.30 -3.91 1.09
C LEU A 24 15.38 -2.89 0.70
N GLU A 25 16.43 -3.37 0.02
CA GLU A 25 17.57 -2.56 -0.39
C GLU A 25 17.17 -1.47 -1.39
N GLY A 26 16.32 -1.81 -2.37
CA GLY A 26 15.80 -0.86 -3.34
C GLY A 26 15.00 0.26 -2.67
N ASN A 27 14.11 -0.10 -1.75
CA ASN A 27 13.31 0.89 -1.02
C ASN A 27 14.17 1.74 -0.07
N GLN A 28 15.22 1.18 0.54
CA GLN A 28 16.18 1.95 1.35
C GLN A 28 16.90 3.00 0.53
N ARG A 29 17.29 2.66 -0.71
CA ARG A 29 17.90 3.61 -1.63
C ARG A 29 16.92 4.71 -2.03
N ILE A 30 15.68 4.36 -2.38
CA ILE A 30 14.63 5.34 -2.70
C ILE A 30 14.44 6.31 -1.54
N LEU A 31 14.36 5.80 -0.30
CA LEU A 31 14.21 6.65 0.87
C LEU A 31 15.41 7.58 1.09
N HIS A 32 16.63 7.06 0.94
CA HIS A 32 17.85 7.85 1.04
C HIS A 32 17.85 9.01 0.03
N ASP A 33 17.50 8.72 -1.22
CA ASP A 33 17.45 9.71 -2.29
C ASP A 33 16.32 10.73 -2.07
N TYR A 34 15.16 10.28 -1.57
CA TYR A 34 14.05 11.15 -1.19
C TYR A 34 14.41 12.11 -0.05
N LEU A 35 15.18 11.64 0.94
CA LEU A 35 15.59 12.44 2.10
C LEU A 35 16.67 13.48 1.75
N GLY A 36 17.40 13.31 0.65
CA GLY A 36 18.48 14.22 0.25
C GLY A 36 19.53 14.42 1.36
N GLY A 37 19.85 13.37 2.11
CA GLY A 37 20.82 13.42 3.22
C GLY A 37 20.26 13.92 4.56
N ARG A 38 18.97 14.25 4.67
CA ARG A 38 18.33 14.55 5.96
C ARG A 38 18.20 13.29 6.81
N SER A 39 18.61 13.38 8.07
CA SER A 39 18.51 12.28 9.04
C SER A 39 17.41 12.49 10.08
N GLU A 40 16.76 13.66 10.06
CA GLU A 40 15.71 14.01 11.01
C GLU A 40 14.48 13.13 10.83
N GLU A 41 13.87 12.75 11.96
CA GLU A 41 12.60 12.05 11.96
C GLU A 41 11.49 13.02 11.52
N ILE A 42 11.06 12.92 10.26
CA ILE A 42 9.98 13.74 9.71
C ILE A 42 8.69 12.89 9.77
N PRO A 43 7.72 13.18 10.66
CA PRO A 43 6.50 12.39 10.80
C PRO A 43 5.70 12.30 9.49
N LEU A 44 5.81 13.32 8.63
CA LEU A 44 5.18 13.37 7.32
C LEU A 44 5.62 12.25 6.35
N LEU A 45 6.77 11.62 6.60
CA LEU A 45 7.30 10.56 5.75
C LEU A 45 6.61 9.21 5.92
N SER A 46 5.86 9.03 7.00
CA SER A 46 5.19 7.76 7.27
C SER A 46 3.76 8.05 7.72
N PRO A 47 2.78 8.06 6.79
CA PRO A 47 1.37 8.25 7.11
C PRO A 47 0.87 7.29 8.19
N LEU A 48 1.43 6.08 8.27
CA LEU A 48 1.16 5.10 9.33
C LEU A 48 1.38 5.66 10.77
N ARG A 49 2.07 6.78 10.91
CA ARG A 49 2.41 7.42 12.20
C ARG A 49 1.56 8.63 12.51
N MET A 50 0.71 9.06 11.59
CA MET A 50 -0.17 10.21 11.77
C MET A 50 -1.45 9.84 12.51
N ASP A 51 -2.20 10.87 12.90
CA ASP A 51 -3.61 10.72 13.23
C ASP A 51 -4.42 10.48 11.93
N LEU A 52 -5.18 9.39 11.90
CA LEU A 52 -5.93 8.95 10.72
C LEU A 52 -7.43 9.26 10.82
N LYS A 53 -7.93 9.80 11.95
CA LYS A 53 -9.37 9.92 12.28
C LYS A 53 -10.23 10.68 11.26
N LEU A 54 -9.63 11.52 10.42
CA LEU A 54 -10.34 12.38 9.46
C LEU A 54 -10.09 11.98 7.99
N LEU A 55 -9.43 10.85 7.75
CA LEU A 55 -9.27 10.37 6.38
C LEU A 55 -10.63 9.94 5.80
N PRO A 56 -10.85 10.13 4.49
CA PRO A 56 -12.07 9.68 3.82
C PRO A 56 -12.13 8.14 3.79
N ARG A 57 -13.24 7.59 3.32
CA ARG A 57 -13.34 6.15 3.02
C ARG A 57 -12.19 5.75 2.09
N MET A 58 -11.49 4.67 2.43
CA MET A 58 -10.32 4.20 1.69
C MET A 58 -10.55 2.83 1.09
N PHE A 59 -9.93 2.63 -0.07
CA PHE A 59 -9.78 1.35 -0.73
C PHE A 59 -8.30 1.05 -0.90
N ILE A 60 -7.85 -0.09 -0.41
CA ILE A 60 -6.45 -0.51 -0.44
C ILE A 60 -6.39 -1.85 -1.15
N GLN A 61 -5.64 -1.92 -2.24
CA GLN A 61 -5.31 -3.17 -2.92
C GLN A 61 -3.82 -3.44 -2.75
N VAL A 62 -3.48 -4.68 -2.46
CA VAL A 62 -2.11 -5.13 -2.25
C VAL A 62 -1.97 -6.57 -2.74
N GLY A 63 -0.84 -6.91 -3.34
CA GLY A 63 -0.51 -8.28 -3.70
C GLY A 63 0.01 -9.07 -2.49
N ASP A 64 -0.27 -10.37 -2.42
CA ASP A 64 0.25 -11.21 -1.33
C ASP A 64 1.75 -11.53 -1.49
N GLN A 65 2.29 -11.36 -2.70
CA GLN A 65 3.70 -11.59 -3.07
C GLN A 65 4.50 -10.28 -3.18
N GLU A 66 4.19 -9.26 -2.39
CA GLU A 66 4.99 -8.02 -2.34
C GLU A 66 5.59 -7.73 -0.96
N VAL A 67 6.78 -7.11 -0.94
CA VAL A 67 7.49 -6.74 0.29
C VAL A 67 6.73 -5.69 1.10
N LEU A 68 5.84 -4.92 0.46
CA LEU A 68 4.98 -3.91 1.07
C LEU A 68 3.67 -4.46 1.64
N LEU A 69 3.41 -5.78 1.56
CA LEU A 69 2.18 -6.39 2.06
C LEU A 69 1.85 -5.95 3.50
N SER A 70 2.83 -6.02 4.39
CA SER A 70 2.60 -5.69 5.80
C SER A 70 2.31 -4.21 6.02
N ASP A 71 2.81 -3.31 5.17
CA ASP A 71 2.54 -1.88 5.26
C ASP A 71 1.06 -1.59 4.97
N SER A 72 0.50 -2.20 3.92
CA SER A 72 -0.93 -2.11 3.59
C SER A 72 -1.81 -2.68 4.69
N LEU A 73 -1.48 -3.87 5.23
CA LEU A 73 -2.22 -4.48 6.33
C LEU A 73 -2.22 -3.59 7.58
N ARG A 74 -1.04 -3.11 8.01
CA ARG A 74 -0.89 -2.26 9.19
C ARG A 74 -1.60 -0.93 9.03
N PHE A 75 -1.56 -0.34 7.84
CA PHE A 75 -2.23 0.92 7.55
C PHE A 75 -3.75 0.75 7.59
N ALA A 76 -4.28 -0.31 6.96
CA ALA A 76 -5.70 -0.64 7.01
C ALA A 76 -6.19 -0.84 8.45
N ASP A 77 -5.47 -1.61 9.26
CA ASP A 77 -5.83 -1.87 10.66
C ASP A 77 -5.81 -0.59 11.50
N ARG A 78 -4.78 0.25 11.34
CA ARG A 78 -4.68 1.52 12.07
C ARG A 78 -5.78 2.50 11.66
N ALA A 79 -6.09 2.58 10.37
CA ALA A 79 -7.15 3.46 9.87
C ALA A 79 -8.52 3.00 10.37
N ARG A 80 -8.82 1.70 10.35
CA ARG A 80 -10.03 1.14 10.96
C ARG A 80 -10.12 1.45 12.45
N ALA A 81 -9.02 1.27 13.19
CA ALA A 81 -8.96 1.60 14.61
C ALA A 81 -9.15 3.10 14.89
N ALA A 82 -8.86 3.97 13.92
CA ALA A 82 -9.12 5.41 13.98
C ALA A 82 -10.56 5.78 13.55
N GLY A 83 -11.42 4.81 13.21
CA GLY A 83 -12.81 5.05 12.80
C GLY A 83 -12.99 5.28 11.29
N VAL A 84 -11.96 5.09 10.48
CA VAL A 84 -12.04 5.22 9.01
C VAL A 84 -12.65 3.97 8.40
N SER A 85 -13.57 4.13 7.46
CA SER A 85 -14.08 3.03 6.64
C SER A 85 -12.99 2.59 5.65
N VAL A 86 -12.52 1.34 5.78
CA VAL A 86 -11.46 0.79 4.94
C VAL A 86 -11.87 -0.55 4.34
N GLU A 87 -11.87 -0.59 3.02
CA GLU A 87 -11.94 -1.80 2.22
C GLU A 87 -10.52 -2.18 1.79
N LEU A 88 -10.13 -3.43 2.09
CA LEU A 88 -8.79 -3.95 1.84
C LEU A 88 -8.95 -5.24 1.04
N GLU A 89 -8.27 -5.31 -0.09
CA GLU A 89 -8.14 -6.53 -0.89
C GLU A 89 -6.67 -6.96 -0.95
N VAL A 90 -6.43 -8.20 -0.53
CA VAL A 90 -5.16 -8.88 -0.73
C VAL A 90 -5.32 -9.82 -1.91
N TRP A 91 -4.53 -9.62 -2.95
CA TRP A 91 -4.61 -10.37 -4.20
C TRP A 91 -3.58 -11.49 -4.22
N ASP A 92 -4.07 -12.72 -4.29
CA ASP A 92 -3.23 -13.92 -4.30
C ASP A 92 -2.35 -13.98 -5.56
N ASN A 93 -1.08 -14.33 -5.37
CA ASN A 93 -0.04 -14.44 -6.41
C ASN A 93 0.28 -13.14 -7.15
N MET A 94 -0.14 -11.99 -6.61
CA MET A 94 0.16 -10.68 -7.18
C MET A 94 1.32 -9.99 -6.45
N TRP A 95 2.08 -9.21 -7.20
CA TRP A 95 3.18 -8.37 -6.69
C TRP A 95 2.83 -6.88 -6.74
N SER A 96 3.77 -6.02 -6.35
CA SER A 96 3.51 -4.59 -6.25
C SER A 96 3.11 -3.99 -7.59
N VAL A 97 1.98 -3.28 -7.60
CA VAL A 97 1.42 -2.57 -8.76
C VAL A 97 1.16 -3.51 -9.97
N PHE A 98 0.72 -4.74 -9.72
CA PHE A 98 0.31 -5.68 -10.77
C PHE A 98 -0.74 -5.10 -11.75
N HIS A 99 -1.51 -4.09 -11.31
CA HIS A 99 -2.46 -3.30 -12.10
C HIS A 99 -1.88 -2.79 -13.43
N PHE A 100 -0.57 -2.49 -13.46
CA PHE A 100 0.11 -1.98 -14.65
C PHE A 100 0.02 -2.95 -15.85
N LEU A 101 -0.18 -4.24 -15.58
CA LEU A 101 -0.27 -5.30 -16.60
C LEU A 101 -1.71 -5.64 -16.99
N ALA A 102 -2.69 -4.76 -16.75
CA ALA A 102 -4.10 -5.01 -17.09
C ALA A 102 -4.36 -5.40 -18.56
N TYR A 103 -3.47 -5.03 -19.48
CA TYR A 103 -3.57 -5.42 -20.88
C TYR A 103 -3.36 -6.93 -21.13
N MET A 104 -2.74 -7.65 -20.18
CA MET A 104 -2.41 -9.07 -20.33
C MET A 104 -2.75 -9.94 -19.12
N LEU A 105 -2.97 -9.34 -17.95
CA LEU A 105 -3.25 -10.05 -16.71
C LEU A 105 -4.72 -9.85 -16.29
N PRO A 106 -5.57 -10.88 -16.33
CA PRO A 106 -6.99 -10.78 -15.98
C PRO A 106 -7.23 -10.21 -14.57
N GLU A 107 -6.42 -10.61 -13.61
CA GLU A 107 -6.47 -10.14 -12.22
C GLU A 107 -6.23 -8.64 -12.13
N ALA A 108 -5.29 -8.09 -12.92
CA ALA A 108 -5.05 -6.65 -12.98
C ALA A 108 -6.25 -5.90 -13.56
N GLN A 109 -6.90 -6.44 -14.60
CA GLN A 109 -8.11 -5.85 -15.17
C GLN A 109 -9.29 -5.89 -14.18
N GLN A 110 -9.43 -6.97 -13.42
CA GLN A 110 -10.42 -7.09 -12.34
C GLN A 110 -10.15 -6.10 -11.20
N ALA A 111 -8.90 -5.99 -10.75
CA ALA A 111 -8.50 -5.04 -9.72
C ALA A 111 -8.81 -3.59 -10.10
N ILE A 112 -8.54 -3.20 -11.36
CA ILE A 112 -8.94 -1.88 -11.89
C ILE A 112 -10.46 -1.71 -11.93
N THR A 113 -11.19 -2.77 -12.28
CA THR A 113 -12.67 -2.74 -12.25
C THR A 113 -13.19 -2.48 -10.84
N HIS A 114 -12.63 -3.13 -9.82
CA HIS A 114 -12.98 -2.91 -8.42
C HIS A 114 -12.65 -1.48 -7.97
N ILE A 115 -11.51 -0.91 -8.38
CA ILE A 115 -11.20 0.51 -8.15
C ILE A 115 -12.30 1.41 -8.74
N GLY A 116 -12.69 1.15 -9.99
CA GLY A 116 -13.75 1.91 -10.66
C GLY A 116 -15.10 1.81 -9.95
N GLN A 117 -15.48 0.62 -9.50
CA GLN A 117 -16.69 0.40 -8.69
C GLN A 117 -16.63 1.15 -7.37
N PHE A 118 -15.52 1.03 -6.63
CA PHE A 118 -15.32 1.74 -5.37
C PHE A 118 -15.46 3.26 -5.55
N VAL A 119 -14.85 3.83 -6.60
CA VAL A 119 -14.95 5.26 -6.91
C VAL A 119 -16.39 5.65 -7.21
N ARG A 120 -17.09 4.94 -8.09
CA ARG A 120 -18.50 5.23 -8.43
C ARG A 120 -19.41 5.16 -7.22
N THR A 121 -19.28 4.12 -6.40
CA THR A 121 -20.08 3.97 -5.16
C THR A 121 -19.75 5.07 -4.16
N THR A 122 -18.48 5.42 -3.98
CA THR A 122 -18.05 6.44 -3.01
C THR A 122 -18.50 7.84 -3.43
N LEU A 123 -18.43 8.14 -4.73
CA LEU A 123 -18.86 9.43 -5.29
C LEU A 123 -20.35 9.47 -5.68
N LYS A 124 -21.08 8.36 -5.52
CA LYS A 124 -22.50 8.21 -5.90
C LYS A 124 -22.75 8.58 -7.37
N ILE A 125 -21.87 8.14 -8.25
CA ILE A 125 -21.99 8.36 -9.70
C ILE A 125 -22.92 7.27 -10.25
N GLU A 126 -24.08 7.68 -10.78
CA GLU A 126 -25.01 6.79 -11.48
C GLU A 126 -24.37 6.27 -12.78
N SER A 127 -24.61 4.99 -13.09
CA SER A 127 -24.27 4.44 -14.40
C SER A 127 -25.34 4.87 -15.41
N GLU A 128 -24.95 5.63 -16.43
CA GLU A 128 -25.75 5.84 -17.65
C GLU A 128 -26.09 4.51 -18.35
#